data_AF-A0A7I8CUY5-F1
#
_entry.id   AF-A0A7I8CUY5-F1
#
_cell.length_a   1.000
_cell.length_b   1.000
_cell.length_c   1.000
_cell.angle_alpha   90.00
_cell.angle_beta   90.00
_cell.angle_gamma   90.00
#
_symmetry.space_group_name_H-M   'P 1'
#
loop_
_entity.id
_entity.type
_entity.pdbx_description
1 polymer ?
#
loop_
_entity_poly.entity_id
_entity_poly.type
_entity_poly.pdbx_seq_one_letter_code
_entity_poly.pdbx_strand_id
1 'polypeptide(L)'
;MYLAGRFAYKIIKPVSPGFADFTAAEARRACCEAQVRLNRPLARGLYLGVLPIKRRGRTLTLESRGRAVEHAVKMRRFDESGLFSSLARSGTLSPRDVDRAANRLAAWHRHAPRDAPLARYGGAALLIAQVDAVNASLQAGYNEPALREIAAWCRQQLAQRADAINRRRANGFVRACHGDLHLDNVMRWRGEVSMFDCIDFDDALRWIDIANDIAFLVMDLRARAGTRLSNRLLNQWLEATGDYAALDLMPLYVAYRALVRALVAYLYSKNGLHPEAAAAARDAARYIETAAAESSKPPPVLLLCHGFSGSGKSVASQALAESSGAVCLSSDVERKRLESTPAATTRLDATHYTQVARHAVYNHLIGLATSVLQAGYSVIVDATFLERRHRDAFFSLGERLGVPTRVLNFHAAPNILAERIVTRQRNRRDASDADTSTLSLQLATAEPLTSAETAQTFAFDTNVPVQAFDDPAFWKPVLDLMSSSVAGPASAASDICRIRCKSENSRYAAEQDSHLPRSASAGRQPRSHDDAQ
;
A
#
# COMPACT_ATOMS: atom_id res chain seq x y z
N MET A 1 -20.56 -25.37 6.51
CA MET A 1 -21.56 -24.29 6.55
C MET A 1 -22.92 -24.90 6.25
N TYR A 2 -23.98 -24.49 6.94
CA TYR A 2 -25.35 -24.92 6.64
C TYR A 2 -26.18 -23.71 6.20
N LEU A 3 -26.90 -23.82 5.09
CA LEU A 3 -27.77 -22.76 4.57
C LEU A 3 -29.22 -23.11 4.88
N ALA A 4 -29.96 -22.22 5.54
CA ALA A 4 -31.37 -22.43 5.87
C ALA A 4 -32.15 -21.11 5.75
N GLY A 5 -33.00 -21.03 4.73
CA GLY A 5 -33.76 -19.83 4.38
C GLY A 5 -32.85 -18.61 4.20
N ARG A 6 -33.09 -17.57 5.02
CA ARG A 6 -32.35 -16.29 4.99
C ARG A 6 -31.03 -16.31 5.80
N PHE A 7 -30.65 -17.44 6.37
CA PHE A 7 -29.51 -17.54 7.28
C PHE A 7 -28.50 -18.59 6.84
N ALA A 8 -27.25 -18.39 7.26
CA ALA A 8 -26.18 -19.36 7.19
C ALA A 8 -25.69 -19.65 8.62
N TYR A 9 -25.33 -20.91 8.89
CA TYR A 9 -24.85 -21.38 10.18
C TYR A 9 -23.48 -22.03 10.01
N LYS A 10 -22.44 -21.42 10.60
CA LYS A 10 -21.06 -21.93 10.58
C LYS A 10 -20.80 -22.69 11.88
N ILE A 11 -20.50 -23.99 11.76
CA ILE A 11 -20.06 -24.85 12.85
C ILE A 11 -18.58 -25.14 12.61
N ILE A 12 -17.76 -24.96 13.63
CA ILE A 12 -16.32 -25.23 13.57
C ILE A 12 -16.12 -26.74 13.72
N LYS A 13 -15.25 -27.32 12.89
CA LYS A 13 -14.94 -28.76 12.94
C LYS A 13 -13.96 -29.07 14.08
N PRO A 14 -14.04 -30.25 14.72
CA PRO A 14 -13.11 -30.66 15.77
C PRO A 14 -11.78 -31.15 15.17
N VAL A 15 -10.95 -30.22 14.69
CA VAL A 15 -9.67 -30.52 14.01
C VAL A 15 -8.52 -29.70 14.61
N SER A 16 -7.30 -30.20 14.49
CA SER A 16 -6.08 -29.47 14.88
C SER A 16 -5.12 -29.41 13.68
N PRO A 17 -5.26 -28.42 12.78
CA PRO A 17 -4.42 -28.29 11.58
C PRO A 17 -2.98 -27.81 11.84
N GLY A 18 -2.52 -27.77 13.11
CA GLY A 18 -1.15 -27.40 13.48
C GLY A 18 -0.93 -25.91 13.76
N PHE A 19 -1.81 -25.02 13.26
CA PHE A 19 -1.76 -23.58 13.57
C PHE A 19 -2.84 -23.14 14.59
N ALA A 20 -3.82 -23.99 14.86
CA ALA A 20 -4.86 -23.80 15.87
C ALA A 20 -5.38 -25.17 16.31
N ASP A 21 -5.85 -25.28 17.55
CA ASP A 21 -6.48 -26.50 18.07
C ASP A 21 -7.97 -26.27 18.33
N PHE A 22 -8.82 -26.90 17.51
CA PHE A 22 -10.27 -26.84 17.63
C PHE A 22 -10.87 -28.15 18.16
N THR A 23 -10.07 -29.06 18.73
CA THR A 23 -10.57 -30.36 19.22
C THR A 23 -11.48 -30.22 20.45
N ALA A 24 -11.19 -29.26 21.34
CA ALA A 24 -12.03 -28.93 22.50
C ALA A 24 -13.26 -28.09 22.13
N ALA A 25 -14.42 -28.39 22.72
CA ALA A 25 -15.67 -27.67 22.46
C ALA A 25 -15.62 -26.22 22.95
N GLU A 26 -14.93 -25.97 24.06
CA GLU A 26 -14.70 -24.65 24.62
C GLU A 26 -13.89 -23.76 23.67
N ALA A 27 -12.85 -24.31 23.04
CA ALA A 27 -12.04 -23.60 22.04
C ALA A 27 -12.88 -23.21 20.82
N ARG A 28 -13.73 -24.13 20.33
CA ARG A 28 -14.66 -23.83 19.23
C ARG A 28 -15.69 -22.76 19.60
N ARG A 29 -16.23 -22.81 20.82
CA ARG A 29 -17.13 -21.76 21.32
C ARG A 29 -16.43 -20.40 21.34
N ALA A 30 -15.23 -20.32 21.91
CA ALA A 30 -14.46 -19.07 21.98
C ALA A 30 -14.18 -18.51 20.57
N CYS A 31 -13.85 -19.37 19.61
CA CYS A 31 -13.68 -19.00 18.22
C CYS A 31 -14.98 -18.48 17.58
N CYS A 32 -16.13 -19.12 17.84
CA CYS A 32 -17.43 -18.61 17.36
C CYS A 32 -17.73 -17.20 17.91
N GLU A 33 -17.46 -16.97 19.19
CA GLU A 33 -17.63 -15.66 19.84
C GLU A 33 -16.65 -14.63 19.25
N ALA A 34 -15.40 -15.04 18.98
CA ALA A 34 -14.39 -14.21 18.32
C ALA A 34 -14.81 -13.80 16.90
N GLN A 35 -15.34 -14.71 16.07
CA GLN A 35 -15.83 -14.38 14.72
C GLN A 35 -16.86 -13.26 14.73
N VAL A 36 -17.86 -13.38 15.61
CA VAL A 36 -18.92 -12.37 15.72
C VAL A 36 -18.36 -11.04 16.20
N ARG A 37 -17.45 -11.06 17.19
CA ARG A 37 -16.86 -9.84 17.76
C ARG A 37 -15.94 -9.13 16.77
N LEU A 38 -15.02 -9.86 16.16
CA LEU A 38 -13.94 -9.32 15.32
C LEU A 38 -14.45 -8.85 13.95
N ASN A 39 -15.44 -9.53 13.37
CA ASN A 39 -16.00 -9.12 12.08
C ASN A 39 -17.05 -8.01 12.18
N ARG A 40 -17.60 -7.74 13.38
CA ARG A 40 -18.67 -6.74 13.56
C ARG A 40 -18.31 -5.33 13.03
N PRO A 41 -17.09 -4.81 13.21
CA PRO A 41 -16.73 -3.49 12.70
C PRO A 41 -16.85 -3.43 11.17
N LEU A 42 -16.29 -4.39 10.43
CA LEU A 42 -16.21 -4.33 8.96
C LEU A 42 -17.35 -5.03 8.22
N ALA A 43 -18.11 -5.91 8.90
CA ALA A 43 -19.27 -6.64 8.35
C ALA A 43 -20.53 -6.45 9.21
N ARG A 44 -20.82 -5.20 9.60
CA ARG A 44 -21.94 -4.87 10.47
C ARG A 44 -23.26 -5.43 9.93
N GLY A 45 -23.92 -6.25 10.74
CA GLY A 45 -25.23 -6.83 10.42
C GLY A 45 -25.19 -8.15 9.66
N LEU A 46 -24.02 -8.60 9.19
CA LEU A 46 -23.83 -9.92 8.59
C LEU A 46 -23.84 -11.01 9.67
N TYR A 47 -23.03 -10.83 10.72
CA TYR A 47 -22.96 -11.73 11.87
C TYR A 47 -24.04 -11.38 12.89
N LEU A 48 -24.93 -12.34 13.21
CA LEU A 48 -26.09 -12.14 14.07
C LEU A 48 -25.86 -12.61 15.50
N GLY A 49 -24.89 -13.48 15.74
CA GLY A 49 -24.55 -13.99 17.06
C GLY A 49 -24.09 -15.44 17.03
N VAL A 50 -23.85 -15.99 18.22
CA VAL A 50 -23.55 -17.41 18.44
C VAL A 50 -24.80 -18.08 18.99
N LEU A 51 -25.18 -19.22 18.41
CA LEU A 51 -26.29 -20.04 18.88
C LEU A 51 -25.78 -21.36 19.48
N PRO A 52 -26.33 -21.79 20.62
CA PRO A 52 -26.07 -23.11 21.15
C PRO A 52 -26.76 -24.19 20.32
N ILE A 53 -26.06 -25.30 20.08
CA ILE A 53 -26.60 -26.54 19.52
C ILE A 53 -26.78 -27.53 20.67
N LYS A 54 -27.94 -28.18 20.70
CA LYS A 54 -28.32 -29.12 21.77
C LYS A 54 -28.79 -30.43 21.20
N ARG A 55 -28.52 -31.50 21.96
CA ARG A 55 -29.08 -32.83 21.69
C ARG A 55 -30.41 -32.99 22.43
N ARG A 56 -31.46 -33.32 21.68
CA ARG A 56 -32.76 -33.78 22.19
C ARG A 56 -33.02 -35.18 21.63
N GLY A 57 -32.77 -36.21 22.44
CA GLY A 57 -32.78 -37.59 21.98
C GLY A 57 -31.79 -37.81 20.84
N ARG A 58 -32.31 -38.18 19.66
CA ARG A 58 -31.52 -38.36 18.42
C ARG A 58 -31.39 -37.11 17.55
N THR A 59 -32.05 -36.01 17.92
CA THR A 59 -32.08 -34.77 17.12
C THR A 59 -31.16 -33.70 17.69
N LEU A 60 -30.62 -32.84 16.81
CA LEU A 60 -29.89 -31.64 17.18
C LEU A 60 -30.76 -30.41 16.91
N THR A 61 -30.82 -29.49 17.86
CA THR A 61 -31.67 -28.29 17.82
C THR A 61 -30.86 -27.03 18.16
N LEU A 62 -31.24 -25.90 17.55
CA LEU A 62 -30.66 -24.58 17.83
C LEU A 62 -31.55 -23.87 18.86
N GLU A 63 -31.12 -23.77 20.12
CA GLU A 63 -31.96 -23.26 21.21
C GLU A 63 -31.20 -22.33 22.14
N SER A 64 -31.91 -21.37 22.74
CA SER A 64 -31.32 -20.28 23.52
C SER A 64 -31.02 -20.58 25.00
N ARG A 65 -31.49 -21.69 25.60
CA ARG A 65 -31.34 -21.97 27.06
C ARG A 65 -30.95 -23.41 27.42
N GLY A 66 -30.05 -23.60 28.40
CA GLY A 66 -29.57 -24.88 28.98
C GLY A 66 -28.16 -25.32 28.54
N ARG A 67 -27.68 -26.52 28.90
CA ARG A 67 -26.35 -27.05 28.46
C ARG A 67 -26.30 -27.31 26.95
N ALA A 68 -25.23 -26.91 26.29
CA ALA A 68 -25.01 -27.07 24.84
C ALA A 68 -23.98 -28.16 24.57
N VAL A 69 -24.10 -28.84 23.41
CA VAL A 69 -23.11 -29.82 22.95
C VAL A 69 -22.16 -29.24 21.90
N GLU A 70 -22.56 -28.15 21.24
CA GLU A 70 -21.77 -27.42 20.24
C GLU A 70 -22.33 -26.00 20.08
N HIS A 71 -21.64 -25.14 19.32
CA HIS A 71 -22.11 -23.80 18.95
C HIS A 71 -22.06 -23.57 17.43
N ALA A 72 -22.93 -22.69 16.95
CA ALA A 72 -22.94 -22.21 15.58
C ALA A 72 -22.91 -20.69 15.52
N VAL A 73 -22.08 -20.14 14.65
CA VAL A 73 -22.19 -18.72 14.27
C VAL A 73 -23.38 -18.58 13.34
N LYS A 74 -24.37 -17.75 13.72
CA LYS A 74 -25.51 -17.40 12.89
C LYS A 74 -25.17 -16.16 12.06
N MET A 75 -25.31 -16.27 10.75
CA MET A 75 -25.05 -15.19 9.80
C MET A 75 -26.29 -14.97 8.91
N ARG A 76 -26.41 -13.77 8.35
CA ARG A 76 -27.31 -13.55 7.21
C ARG A 76 -26.70 -14.22 5.99
N ARG A 77 -27.51 -14.98 5.27
CA ARG A 77 -27.12 -15.46 3.94
C ARG A 77 -27.00 -14.25 3.00
N PHE A 78 -25.98 -14.24 2.16
CA PHE A 78 -25.78 -13.26 1.10
C PHE A 78 -25.59 -13.98 -0.23
N ASP A 79 -25.73 -13.22 -1.31
CA ASP A 79 -25.49 -13.71 -2.66
C ASP A 79 -23.99 -13.59 -2.99
N GLU A 80 -23.36 -14.70 -3.35
CA GLU A 80 -21.94 -14.78 -3.69
C GLU A 80 -21.60 -14.01 -4.99
N SER A 81 -22.60 -13.66 -5.81
CA SER A 81 -22.42 -12.74 -6.95
C SER A 81 -21.92 -11.35 -6.52
N GLY A 82 -22.18 -10.97 -5.26
CA GLY A 82 -21.72 -9.72 -4.66
C GLY A 82 -20.29 -9.74 -4.15
N LEU A 83 -19.62 -10.89 -4.10
CA LEU A 83 -18.19 -10.98 -3.72
C LEU A 83 -17.35 -10.20 -4.72
N PHE A 84 -16.32 -9.50 -4.24
CA PHE A 84 -15.41 -8.77 -5.13
C PHE A 84 -14.71 -9.72 -6.10
N SER A 85 -14.43 -10.96 -5.70
CA SER A 85 -13.87 -11.98 -6.58
C SER A 85 -14.83 -12.38 -7.70
N SER A 86 -16.13 -12.51 -7.41
CA SER A 86 -17.17 -12.76 -8.41
C SER A 86 -17.32 -11.57 -9.35
N LEU A 87 -17.37 -10.35 -8.81
CA LEU A 87 -17.47 -9.11 -9.59
C LEU A 87 -16.25 -8.88 -10.47
N ALA A 88 -15.04 -9.23 -10.00
CA ALA A 88 -13.82 -9.15 -10.80
C ALA A 88 -13.86 -10.15 -11.95
N ARG A 89 -14.28 -11.40 -11.68
CA ARG A 89 -14.41 -12.46 -12.69
C ARG A 89 -15.42 -12.11 -13.78
N SER A 90 -16.51 -11.42 -13.43
CA SER A 90 -17.53 -10.96 -14.39
C SER A 90 -17.21 -9.60 -15.04
N GLY A 91 -16.09 -8.95 -14.68
CA GLY A 91 -15.74 -7.62 -15.19
C GLY A 91 -16.66 -6.49 -14.69
N THR A 92 -17.43 -6.71 -13.63
CA THR A 92 -18.41 -5.75 -13.08
C THR A 92 -17.96 -5.08 -11.77
N LEU A 93 -16.75 -5.38 -11.30
CA LEU A 93 -16.14 -4.68 -10.16
C LEU A 93 -15.79 -3.25 -10.59
N SER A 94 -16.46 -2.25 -10.00
CA SER A 94 -16.34 -0.86 -10.45
C SER A 94 -15.32 -0.06 -9.64
N PRO A 95 -14.76 1.03 -10.20
CA PRO A 95 -13.93 1.98 -9.45
C PRO A 95 -14.60 2.48 -8.16
N ARG A 96 -15.92 2.67 -8.18
CA ARG A 96 -16.70 3.10 -7.02
C ARG A 96 -16.74 2.07 -5.90
N ASP A 97 -16.74 0.78 -6.23
CA ASP A 97 -16.65 -0.27 -5.19
C ASP A 97 -15.28 -0.23 -4.51
N VAL A 98 -14.22 -0.03 -5.30
CA VAL A 98 -12.84 0.09 -4.81
C VAL A 98 -12.67 1.33 -3.92
N ASP A 99 -13.24 2.48 -4.29
CA ASP A 99 -13.20 3.68 -3.44
C ASP A 99 -13.88 3.46 -2.09
N ARG A 100 -15.02 2.77 -2.11
CA ARG A 100 -15.76 2.44 -0.89
C ARG A 100 -14.97 1.49 0.00
N ALA A 101 -14.30 0.50 -0.59
CA ALA A 101 -13.40 -0.40 0.12
C ALA A 101 -12.23 0.37 0.74
N ALA A 102 -11.51 1.19 -0.03
CA ALA A 102 -10.39 1.99 0.43
C ALA A 102 -10.78 2.92 1.58
N ASN A 103 -11.88 3.67 1.43
CA ASN A 103 -12.37 4.60 2.45
C ASN A 103 -12.83 3.87 3.72
N ARG A 104 -13.53 2.73 3.58
CA ARG A 104 -13.96 1.91 4.72
C ARG A 104 -12.77 1.39 5.50
N LEU A 105 -11.77 0.86 4.79
CA LEU A 105 -10.57 0.31 5.42
C LEU A 105 -9.70 1.39 6.03
N ALA A 106 -9.48 2.51 5.35
CA ALA A 106 -8.74 3.65 5.89
C ALA A 106 -9.39 4.18 7.17
N ALA A 107 -10.73 4.30 7.20
CA ALA A 107 -11.46 4.67 8.41
C ALA A 107 -11.27 3.66 9.54
N TRP A 108 -11.23 2.36 9.23
CA TRP A 108 -10.92 1.33 10.22
C TRP A 108 -9.47 1.44 10.72
N HIS A 109 -8.48 1.50 9.84
CA HIS A 109 -7.06 1.57 10.19
C HIS A 109 -6.71 2.77 11.09
N ARG A 110 -7.38 3.92 10.90
CA ARG A 110 -7.18 5.10 11.75
C ARG A 110 -7.70 4.91 13.18
N HIS A 111 -8.79 4.15 13.36
CA HIS A 111 -9.52 4.03 14.63
C HIS A 111 -9.42 2.65 15.31
N ALA A 112 -8.87 1.64 14.63
CA ALA A 112 -8.70 0.32 15.20
C ALA A 112 -7.83 0.38 16.47
N PRO A 113 -8.01 -0.56 17.41
CA PRO A 113 -7.19 -0.64 18.62
C PRO A 113 -5.69 -0.67 18.31
N ARG A 114 -4.90 0.11 19.06
CA ARG A 114 -3.43 0.23 18.88
C ARG A 114 -2.64 -0.65 19.84
N ASP A 115 -3.28 -1.09 20.92
CA ASP A 115 -2.62 -1.78 22.03
C ASP A 115 -2.53 -3.28 21.74
N ALA A 116 -1.49 -3.67 21.02
CA ALA A 116 -1.21 -5.07 20.74
C ALA A 116 -1.00 -5.85 22.06
N PRO A 117 -1.70 -6.98 22.30
CA PRO A 117 -1.62 -7.73 23.55
C PRO A 117 -0.22 -8.24 23.88
N LEU A 118 0.59 -8.53 22.86
CA LEU A 118 1.96 -9.01 23.02
C LEU A 118 2.93 -8.12 22.26
N ALA A 119 4.06 -7.82 22.89
CA ALA A 119 5.10 -6.97 22.32
C ALA A 119 5.72 -7.54 21.02
N ARG A 120 5.66 -8.85 20.79
CA ARG A 120 6.17 -9.45 19.55
C ARG A 120 5.31 -9.20 18.31
N TYR A 121 4.02 -8.87 18.49
CA TYR A 121 3.10 -8.73 17.37
C TYR A 121 3.42 -7.53 16.49
N GLY A 122 3.31 -7.74 15.19
CA GLY A 122 3.66 -6.76 14.15
C GLY A 122 5.14 -6.33 14.12
N GLY A 123 6.02 -7.00 14.87
CA GLY A 123 7.46 -6.72 14.87
C GLY A 123 8.20 -7.44 13.73
N ALA A 124 9.36 -6.91 13.36
CA ALA A 124 10.16 -7.46 12.27
C ALA A 124 10.53 -8.94 12.47
N ALA A 125 10.93 -9.33 13.69
CA ALA A 125 11.34 -10.70 13.99
C ALA A 125 10.21 -11.72 13.74
N LEU A 126 8.97 -11.37 14.11
CA LEU A 126 7.82 -12.24 13.86
C LEU A 126 7.49 -12.32 12.37
N LEU A 127 7.54 -11.19 11.66
CA LEU A 127 7.30 -11.17 10.21
C LEU A 127 8.36 -12.00 9.46
N ILE A 128 9.63 -11.92 9.85
CA ILE A 128 10.71 -12.75 9.28
C ILE A 128 10.37 -14.22 9.42
N ALA A 129 10.04 -14.67 10.64
CA ALA A 129 9.68 -16.06 10.89
C ALA A 129 8.46 -16.52 10.06
N GLN A 130 7.45 -15.65 9.91
CA GLN A 130 6.26 -15.94 9.10
C GLN A 130 6.58 -16.04 7.61
N VAL A 131 7.39 -15.13 7.07
CA VAL A 131 7.81 -15.14 5.66
C VAL A 131 8.68 -16.37 5.37
N ASP A 132 9.63 -16.69 6.25
CA ASP A 132 10.49 -17.86 6.10
C ASP A 132 9.69 -19.17 6.14
N ALA A 133 8.69 -19.29 7.03
CA ALA A 133 7.82 -20.46 7.09
C ALA A 133 7.00 -20.67 5.81
N VAL A 134 6.45 -19.59 5.24
CA VAL A 134 5.71 -19.63 3.96
C VAL A 134 6.63 -20.02 2.82
N ASN A 135 7.82 -19.41 2.73
CA ASN A 135 8.81 -19.72 1.70
C ASN A 135 9.28 -21.18 1.78
N ALA A 136 9.59 -21.67 2.97
CA ALA A 136 10.00 -23.06 3.17
C ALA A 136 8.92 -24.04 2.72
N SER A 137 7.65 -23.76 3.07
CA SER A 137 6.51 -24.60 2.68
C SER A 137 6.29 -24.61 1.17
N LEU A 138 6.40 -23.46 0.50
CA LEU A 138 6.29 -23.35 -0.95
C LEU A 138 7.46 -24.06 -1.66
N GLN A 139 8.70 -23.86 -1.23
CA GLN A 139 9.88 -24.48 -1.84
C GLN A 139 9.93 -26.00 -1.64
N ALA A 140 9.37 -26.52 -0.54
CA ALA A 140 9.18 -27.96 -0.38
C ALA A 140 8.11 -28.52 -1.33
N GLY A 141 7.15 -27.70 -1.75
CA GLY A 141 6.02 -28.09 -2.59
C GLY A 141 6.19 -27.85 -4.10
N TYR A 142 7.02 -26.87 -4.48
CA TYR A 142 7.28 -26.42 -5.84
C TYR A 142 8.77 -26.41 -6.14
N ASN A 143 9.15 -26.95 -7.28
CA ASN A 143 10.52 -26.85 -7.79
C ASN A 143 10.63 -25.75 -8.85
N GLU A 144 10.36 -24.50 -8.45
CA GLU A 144 10.40 -23.33 -9.34
C GLU A 144 11.58 -22.41 -9.00
N PRO A 145 12.50 -22.10 -9.95
CA PRO A 145 13.61 -21.18 -9.71
C PRO A 145 13.17 -19.81 -9.19
N ALA A 146 12.05 -19.28 -9.72
CA ALA A 146 11.48 -18.00 -9.31
C ALA A 146 11.19 -17.92 -7.80
N LEU A 147 10.76 -19.02 -7.16
CA LEU A 147 10.51 -19.05 -5.71
C LEU A 147 11.79 -18.91 -4.89
N ARG A 148 12.93 -19.36 -5.40
CA ARG A 148 14.24 -19.17 -4.73
C ARG A 148 14.67 -17.71 -4.81
N GLU A 149 14.49 -17.09 -5.96
CA GLU A 149 14.78 -15.67 -6.19
C GLU A 149 13.88 -14.76 -5.33
N ILE A 150 12.57 -15.02 -5.32
CA ILE A 150 11.61 -14.27 -4.49
C ILE A 150 11.94 -14.44 -3.01
N ALA A 151 12.26 -15.64 -2.54
CA ALA A 151 12.62 -15.88 -1.15
C ALA A 151 13.91 -15.15 -0.75
N ALA A 152 14.94 -15.17 -1.62
CA ALA A 152 16.18 -14.42 -1.39
C ALA A 152 15.93 -12.91 -1.34
N TRP A 153 15.12 -12.39 -2.28
CA TRP A 153 14.71 -10.99 -2.29
C TRP A 153 13.94 -10.62 -1.02
N CYS A 154 12.95 -11.42 -0.60
CA CYS A 154 12.20 -11.17 0.64
C CYS A 154 13.12 -11.11 1.86
N ARG A 155 14.08 -12.04 1.98
CA ARG A 155 15.05 -12.06 3.08
C ARG A 155 15.91 -10.79 3.10
N GLN A 156 16.39 -10.36 1.93
CA GLN A 156 17.16 -9.12 1.80
C GLN A 156 16.32 -7.90 2.20
N GLN A 157 15.08 -7.79 1.72
CA GLN A 157 14.18 -6.68 2.05
C GLN A 157 13.86 -6.64 3.55
N LEU A 158 13.56 -7.79 4.16
CA LEU A 158 13.31 -7.90 5.59
C LEU A 158 14.52 -7.45 6.42
N ALA A 159 15.74 -7.86 6.03
CA ALA A 159 16.96 -7.44 6.70
C ALA A 159 17.17 -5.92 6.60
N GLN A 160 16.95 -5.33 5.41
CA GLN A 160 17.12 -3.89 5.19
C GLN A 160 16.02 -3.04 5.86
N ARG A 161 14.81 -3.59 6.03
CA ARG A 161 13.63 -2.86 6.50
C ARG A 161 13.19 -3.20 7.91
N ALA A 162 13.93 -4.05 8.64
CA ALA A 162 13.61 -4.44 10.01
C ALA A 162 13.37 -3.23 10.93
N ASP A 163 14.22 -2.20 10.84
CA ASP A 163 14.08 -0.96 11.62
C ASP A 163 12.86 -0.14 11.21
N ALA A 164 12.53 -0.09 9.91
CA ALA A 164 11.31 0.57 9.45
C ALA A 164 10.04 -0.12 9.99
N ILE A 165 10.00 -1.46 9.94
CA ILE A 165 8.90 -2.25 10.51
C ILE A 165 8.76 -1.99 12.02
N ASN A 166 9.87 -2.05 12.76
CA ASN A 166 9.85 -1.83 14.21
C ASN A 166 9.49 -0.38 14.58
N ARG A 167 9.93 0.62 13.80
CA ARG A 167 9.53 2.03 13.98
C ARG A 167 8.03 2.21 13.75
N ARG A 168 7.48 1.60 12.71
CA ARG A 168 6.04 1.64 12.46
C ARG A 168 5.26 1.00 13.61
N ARG A 169 5.72 -0.14 14.13
CA ARG A 169 5.14 -0.73 15.35
C ARG A 169 5.20 0.23 16.54
N ALA A 170 6.35 0.84 16.82
CA ALA A 170 6.54 1.77 17.94
C ALA A 170 5.67 3.02 17.82
N ASN A 171 5.47 3.53 16.60
CA ASN A 171 4.59 4.66 16.30
C ASN A 171 3.11 4.28 16.28
N GLY A 172 2.80 3.04 16.68
CA GLY A 172 1.48 2.47 16.64
C GLY A 172 0.94 2.52 15.23
N PHE A 173 1.51 1.78 14.28
CA PHE A 173 0.84 1.39 13.03
C PHE A 173 0.37 -0.06 13.05
N VAL A 174 0.79 -0.83 14.06
CA VAL A 174 0.24 -2.16 14.33
C VAL A 174 -1.14 -2.02 14.96
N ARG A 175 -2.12 -2.75 14.42
CA ARG A 175 -3.53 -2.69 14.80
C ARG A 175 -4.14 -4.08 14.81
N ALA A 176 -5.31 -4.22 15.45
CA ALA A 176 -6.20 -5.36 15.27
C ALA A 176 -6.86 -5.31 13.87
N CYS A 177 -6.09 -5.66 12.85
CA CYS A 177 -6.45 -5.64 11.43
C CYS A 177 -7.33 -6.84 11.01
N HIS A 178 -7.67 -6.93 9.72
CA HIS A 178 -8.40 -8.06 9.17
C HIS A 178 -7.54 -9.33 9.07
N GLY A 179 -6.28 -9.19 8.63
CA GLY A 179 -5.29 -10.27 8.57
C GLY A 179 -5.38 -11.18 7.33
N ASP A 180 -6.55 -11.24 6.68
CA ASP A 180 -6.83 -12.07 5.49
C ASP A 180 -7.74 -11.35 4.46
N LEU A 181 -7.40 -10.11 4.08
CA LEU A 181 -8.28 -9.22 3.31
C LEU A 181 -8.17 -9.44 1.78
N HIS A 182 -8.57 -10.62 1.28
CA HIS A 182 -8.66 -10.92 -0.15
C HIS A 182 -10.08 -10.70 -0.72
N LEU A 183 -10.26 -10.69 -2.05
CA LEU A 183 -11.53 -10.37 -2.72
C LEU A 183 -12.68 -11.35 -2.44
N ASP A 184 -12.42 -12.55 -1.90
CA ASP A 184 -13.50 -13.44 -1.43
C ASP A 184 -14.00 -13.07 -0.04
N ASN A 185 -13.27 -12.21 0.66
CA ASN A 185 -13.59 -11.67 1.99
C ASN A 185 -14.08 -10.21 1.91
N VAL A 186 -14.31 -9.69 0.70
CA VAL A 186 -14.89 -8.36 0.44
C VAL A 186 -16.11 -8.50 -0.45
N MET A 187 -17.22 -7.83 -0.10
CA MET A 187 -18.45 -7.92 -0.88
C MET A 187 -19.23 -6.61 -0.96
N ARG A 188 -19.92 -6.44 -2.09
CA ARG A 188 -21.02 -5.48 -2.23
C ARG A 188 -22.26 -6.07 -1.58
N TRP A 189 -22.67 -5.52 -0.45
CA TRP A 189 -23.82 -6.00 0.32
C TRP A 189 -24.70 -4.84 0.78
N ARG A 190 -25.97 -4.89 0.41
CA ARG A 190 -26.99 -3.86 0.76
C ARG A 190 -26.58 -2.43 0.37
N GLY A 191 -25.94 -2.29 -0.79
CA GLY A 191 -25.51 -0.99 -1.31
C GLY A 191 -24.19 -0.46 -0.71
N GLU A 192 -23.58 -1.20 0.22
CA GLU A 192 -22.31 -0.87 0.89
C GLU A 192 -21.23 -1.92 0.60
N VAL A 193 -19.98 -1.63 0.99
CA VAL A 193 -18.89 -2.61 0.99
C VAL A 193 -18.72 -3.18 2.39
N SER A 194 -18.75 -4.51 2.50
CA SER A 194 -18.51 -5.25 3.75
C SER A 194 -17.26 -6.11 3.61
N MET A 195 -16.45 -6.18 4.67
CA MET A 195 -15.28 -7.06 4.74
C MET A 195 -15.47 -8.03 5.91
N PHE A 196 -15.40 -9.32 5.64
CA PHE A 196 -15.80 -10.39 6.56
C PHE A 196 -14.80 -11.55 6.53
N ASP A 197 -14.94 -12.46 7.49
CA ASP A 197 -14.03 -13.59 7.71
C ASP A 197 -12.58 -13.14 8.02
N CYS A 198 -12.43 -12.11 8.87
CA CYS A 198 -11.13 -11.78 9.43
C CYS A 198 -10.56 -12.93 10.27
N ILE A 199 -9.24 -12.99 10.41
CA ILE A 199 -8.56 -14.01 11.22
C ILE A 199 -9.02 -13.92 12.68
N ASP A 200 -9.53 -15.04 13.19
CA ASP A 200 -10.19 -15.18 14.50
C ASP A 200 -9.50 -16.22 15.41
N PHE A 201 -8.51 -16.94 14.89
CA PHE A 201 -7.85 -18.06 15.55
C PHE A 201 -6.41 -17.78 15.98
N ASP A 202 -5.73 -16.80 15.38
CA ASP A 202 -4.35 -16.43 15.74
C ASP A 202 -4.17 -14.90 15.75
N ASP A 203 -3.95 -14.38 16.95
CA ASP A 203 -3.70 -12.96 17.18
C ASP A 203 -2.43 -12.46 16.47
N ALA A 204 -1.43 -13.32 16.26
CA ALA A 204 -0.18 -12.99 15.58
C ALA A 204 -0.35 -12.62 14.11
N LEU A 205 -1.44 -13.09 13.48
CA LEU A 205 -1.73 -12.87 12.06
C LEU A 205 -2.67 -11.67 11.84
N ARG A 206 -3.39 -11.21 12.87
CA ARG A 206 -4.28 -10.04 12.81
C ARG A 206 -3.70 -8.79 13.46
N TRP A 207 -2.80 -8.93 14.44
CA TRP A 207 -2.05 -7.81 15.01
C TRP A 207 -0.85 -7.49 14.14
N ILE A 208 -1.11 -6.79 13.05
CA ILE A 208 -0.16 -6.49 11.99
C ILE A 208 -0.16 -4.99 11.67
N ASP A 209 0.84 -4.55 10.93
CA ASP A 209 0.87 -3.21 10.36
C ASP A 209 -0.34 -2.98 9.44
N ILE A 210 -0.97 -1.81 9.53
CA ILE A 210 -2.08 -1.43 8.64
C ILE A 210 -1.70 -1.44 7.16
N ALA A 211 -0.42 -1.18 6.83
CA ALA A 211 0.11 -1.28 5.48
C ALA A 211 0.15 -2.74 5.00
N ASN A 212 0.40 -3.68 5.91
CA ASN A 212 0.38 -5.11 5.60
C ASN A 212 -1.07 -5.62 5.40
N ASP A 213 -2.05 -5.04 6.10
CA ASP A 213 -3.47 -5.40 5.91
C ASP A 213 -4.01 -4.93 4.56
N ILE A 214 -3.77 -3.66 4.18
CA ILE A 214 -4.17 -3.15 2.85
C ILE A 214 -3.40 -3.84 1.71
N ALA A 215 -2.14 -4.22 1.93
CA ALA A 215 -1.33 -4.92 0.93
C ALA A 215 -1.99 -6.23 0.47
N PHE A 216 -2.77 -6.89 1.33
CA PHE A 216 -3.53 -8.09 0.97
C PHE A 216 -4.55 -7.83 -0.13
N LEU A 217 -5.30 -6.73 -0.01
CA LEU A 217 -6.32 -6.35 -1.00
C LEU A 217 -5.70 -5.74 -2.26
N VAL A 218 -4.61 -4.97 -2.11
CA VAL A 218 -3.80 -4.46 -3.23
C VAL A 218 -3.28 -5.62 -4.08
N MET A 219 -2.64 -6.60 -3.44
CA MET A 219 -2.10 -7.80 -4.06
C MET A 219 -3.19 -8.55 -4.84
N ASP A 220 -4.33 -8.79 -4.20
CA ASP A 220 -5.34 -9.65 -4.79
C ASP A 220 -6.14 -8.95 -5.90
N LEU A 221 -6.30 -7.63 -5.85
CA LEU A 221 -6.75 -6.84 -7.00
C LEU A 221 -5.78 -6.97 -8.18
N ARG A 222 -4.45 -6.88 -7.96
CA ARG A 222 -3.47 -7.05 -9.04
C ARG A 222 -3.61 -8.42 -9.68
N ALA A 223 -3.67 -9.47 -8.86
CA ALA A 223 -3.79 -10.83 -9.34
C ALA A 223 -5.11 -11.06 -10.09
N ARG A 224 -6.26 -10.60 -9.58
CA ARG A 224 -7.58 -11.06 -10.09
C ARG A 224 -8.41 -10.02 -10.84
N ALA A 225 -8.08 -8.74 -10.72
CA ALA A 225 -8.86 -7.63 -11.29
C ALA A 225 -8.02 -6.63 -12.10
N GLY A 226 -6.70 -6.81 -12.16
CA GLY A 226 -5.77 -5.95 -12.88
C GLY A 226 -5.16 -4.83 -12.02
N THR A 227 -4.08 -4.23 -12.54
CA THR A 227 -3.30 -3.19 -11.85
C THR A 227 -4.07 -1.91 -11.64
N ARG A 228 -4.95 -1.52 -12.58
CA ARG A 228 -5.69 -0.26 -12.55
C ARG A 228 -6.52 -0.08 -11.27
N LEU A 229 -7.35 -1.07 -10.93
CA LEU A 229 -8.16 -1.04 -9.71
C LEU A 229 -7.31 -1.14 -8.44
N SER A 230 -6.20 -1.89 -8.48
CA SER A 230 -5.25 -1.95 -7.37
C SER A 230 -4.58 -0.60 -7.09
N ASN A 231 -4.15 0.10 -8.14
CA ASN A 231 -3.53 1.42 -8.06
C ASN A 231 -4.51 2.46 -7.54
N ARG A 232 -5.79 2.38 -7.95
CA ARG A 232 -6.88 3.21 -7.40
C ARG A 232 -7.06 2.97 -5.89
N LEU A 233 -7.12 1.69 -5.48
CA LEU A 233 -7.26 1.32 -4.06
C LEU A 233 -6.11 1.91 -3.23
N LEU A 234 -4.87 1.72 -3.67
CA LEU A 234 -3.69 2.19 -2.95
C LEU A 234 -3.65 3.72 -2.84
N ASN A 235 -3.85 4.45 -3.95
CA ASN A 235 -3.89 5.90 -3.94
C ASN A 235 -4.99 6.43 -3.01
N GLN A 236 -6.21 5.89 -3.10
CA GLN A 236 -7.32 6.32 -2.25
C GLN A 236 -7.07 6.03 -0.77
N TRP A 237 -6.42 4.90 -0.45
CA TRP A 237 -6.05 4.55 0.92
C TRP A 237 -4.95 5.47 1.47
N LEU A 238 -3.92 5.77 0.67
CA LEU A 238 -2.85 6.70 1.03
C LEU A 238 -3.40 8.10 1.27
N GLU A 239 -4.25 8.59 0.36
CA GLU A 239 -4.91 9.89 0.48
C GLU A 239 -5.81 9.95 1.72
N ALA A 240 -6.57 8.88 2.01
CA ALA A 240 -7.43 8.86 3.17
C ALA A 240 -6.65 8.79 4.50
N THR A 241 -5.52 8.08 4.53
CA THR A 241 -4.74 7.86 5.77
C THR A 241 -3.65 8.90 5.99
N GLY A 242 -3.08 9.46 4.93
CA GLY A 242 -1.85 10.25 4.94
C GLY A 242 -0.58 9.42 5.14
N ASP A 243 -0.68 8.08 5.15
CA ASP A 243 0.44 7.18 5.50
C ASP A 243 1.30 6.85 4.27
N TYR A 244 1.93 7.88 3.68
CA TYR A 244 2.85 7.70 2.55
C TYR A 244 4.11 6.92 2.92
N ALA A 245 4.49 6.92 4.21
CA ALA A 245 5.60 6.11 4.72
C ALA A 245 5.36 4.60 4.60
N ALA A 246 4.11 4.15 4.45
CA ALA A 246 3.78 2.74 4.19
C ALA A 246 4.38 2.21 2.88
N LEU A 247 4.65 3.09 1.91
CA LEU A 247 5.15 2.70 0.59
C LEU A 247 6.51 2.02 0.64
N ASP A 248 7.36 2.37 1.61
CA ASP A 248 8.68 1.75 1.82
C ASP A 248 8.60 0.24 2.12
N LEU A 249 7.48 -0.22 2.68
CA LEU A 249 7.25 -1.65 3.00
C LEU A 249 6.25 -2.33 2.06
N MET A 250 5.54 -1.57 1.23
CA MET A 250 4.45 -2.07 0.40
C MET A 250 4.88 -3.19 -0.57
N PRO A 251 6.02 -3.12 -1.28
CA PRO A 251 6.44 -4.21 -2.17
C PRO A 251 6.65 -5.52 -1.40
N LEU A 252 7.33 -5.46 -0.25
CA LEU A 252 7.55 -6.62 0.61
C LEU A 252 6.24 -7.20 1.13
N TYR A 253 5.31 -6.34 1.57
CA TYR A 253 4.01 -6.81 2.06
C TYR A 253 3.15 -7.42 0.95
N VAL A 254 3.10 -6.82 -0.24
CA VAL A 254 2.39 -7.39 -1.39
C VAL A 254 2.96 -8.76 -1.77
N ALA A 255 4.29 -8.88 -1.87
CA ALA A 255 4.95 -10.15 -2.16
C ALA A 255 4.67 -11.20 -1.09
N TYR A 256 4.79 -10.85 0.19
CA TYR A 256 4.47 -11.76 1.29
C TYR A 256 3.03 -12.27 1.22
N ARG A 257 2.05 -11.38 1.00
CA ARG A 257 0.65 -11.79 0.91
C ARG A 257 0.35 -12.62 -0.32
N ALA A 258 1.01 -12.33 -1.44
CA ALA A 258 0.93 -13.14 -2.63
C ALA A 258 1.46 -14.56 -2.36
N LEU A 259 2.61 -14.71 -1.69
CA LEU A 259 3.16 -16.02 -1.31
C LEU A 259 2.23 -16.79 -0.35
N VAL A 260 1.60 -16.11 0.62
CA VAL A 260 0.58 -16.73 1.48
C VAL A 260 -0.57 -17.28 0.63
N ARG A 261 -1.09 -16.51 -0.33
CA ARG A 261 -2.18 -16.95 -1.22
C ARG A 261 -1.75 -18.05 -2.18
N ALA A 262 -0.53 -18.02 -2.68
CA ALA A 262 0.05 -19.09 -3.48
C ALA A 262 0.09 -20.40 -2.68
N LEU A 263 0.53 -20.36 -1.43
CA LEU A 263 0.59 -21.54 -0.55
C LEU A 263 -0.81 -22.08 -0.26
N VAL A 264 -1.77 -21.22 0.05
CA VAL A 264 -3.17 -21.63 0.27
C VAL A 264 -3.75 -22.30 -0.98
N ALA A 265 -3.59 -21.67 -2.14
CA ALA A 265 -4.10 -22.21 -3.40
C ALA A 265 -3.45 -23.56 -3.75
N TYR A 266 -2.15 -23.72 -3.48
CA TYR A 266 -1.45 -24.99 -3.64
C TYR A 266 -1.96 -26.11 -2.72
N LEU A 267 -2.21 -25.80 -1.44
CA LEU A 267 -2.76 -26.77 -0.50
C LEU A 267 -4.17 -27.22 -0.92
N TYR A 268 -4.97 -26.31 -1.50
CA TYR A 268 -6.25 -26.68 -2.10
C TYR A 268 -6.08 -27.52 -3.37
N SER A 269 -5.09 -27.22 -4.23
CA SER A 269 -4.90 -28.00 -5.47
C SER A 269 -4.52 -29.45 -5.21
N LYS A 270 -3.83 -29.73 -4.09
CA LYS A 270 -3.48 -31.11 -3.69
C LYS A 270 -4.66 -31.92 -3.15
N ASN A 271 -5.66 -31.25 -2.57
CA ASN A 271 -6.77 -31.89 -1.86
C ASN A 271 -8.12 -31.79 -2.59
N GLY A 272 -8.19 -31.03 -3.69
CA GLY A 272 -9.40 -30.75 -4.45
C GLY A 272 -9.74 -31.81 -5.50
N LEU A 273 -10.99 -31.79 -5.97
CA LEU A 273 -11.44 -32.57 -7.13
C LEU A 273 -10.86 -31.98 -8.44
N HIS A 274 -10.71 -32.80 -9.48
CA HIS A 274 -9.89 -32.50 -10.68
C HIS A 274 -10.08 -31.10 -11.32
N PRO A 275 -11.30 -30.54 -11.47
CA PRO A 275 -11.48 -29.19 -12.03
C PRO A 275 -11.12 -28.06 -11.05
N GLU A 276 -11.44 -28.23 -9.77
CA GLU A 276 -11.14 -27.27 -8.70
C GLU A 276 -9.64 -27.22 -8.42
N ALA A 277 -8.98 -28.38 -8.47
CA ALA A 277 -7.54 -28.50 -8.32
C ALA A 277 -6.77 -27.74 -9.41
N ALA A 278 -7.20 -27.84 -10.67
CA ALA A 278 -6.58 -27.12 -11.78
C ALA A 278 -6.78 -25.59 -11.68
N ALA A 279 -7.95 -25.14 -11.23
CA ALA A 279 -8.18 -23.71 -10.98
C ALA A 279 -7.29 -23.17 -9.86
N ALA A 280 -7.18 -23.92 -8.76
CA ALA A 280 -6.33 -23.56 -7.63
C ALA A 280 -4.83 -23.52 -8.02
N ALA A 281 -4.36 -24.43 -8.88
CA ALA A 281 -2.98 -24.39 -9.40
C ALA A 281 -2.71 -23.13 -10.24
N ARG A 282 -3.66 -22.71 -11.09
CA ARG A 282 -3.54 -21.45 -11.86
C ARG A 282 -3.51 -20.23 -10.95
N ASP A 283 -4.33 -20.23 -9.90
CA ASP A 283 -4.31 -19.15 -8.91
C ASP A 283 -2.96 -19.10 -8.18
N ALA A 284 -2.39 -20.24 -7.80
CA ALA A 284 -1.07 -20.30 -7.18
C ALA A 284 0.01 -19.69 -8.07
N ALA A 285 0.07 -20.07 -9.36
CA ALA A 285 1.00 -19.49 -10.32
C ALA A 285 0.84 -17.97 -10.44
N ARG A 286 -0.41 -17.49 -10.55
CA ARG A 286 -0.72 -16.05 -10.66
C ARG A 286 -0.23 -15.25 -9.44
N TYR A 287 -0.36 -15.81 -8.24
CA TYR A 287 0.17 -15.14 -7.04
C TYR A 287 1.71 -15.18 -7.00
N ILE A 288 2.36 -16.25 -7.48
CA ILE A 288 3.82 -16.28 -7.60
C ILE A 288 4.31 -15.20 -8.58
N GLU A 289 3.66 -15.04 -9.73
CA GLU A 289 3.93 -13.95 -10.68
C GLU A 289 3.74 -12.57 -10.04
N THR A 290 2.67 -12.40 -9.26
CA THR A 290 2.41 -11.15 -8.52
C THR A 290 3.53 -10.86 -7.51
N ALA A 291 4.06 -11.87 -6.82
CA ALA A 291 5.19 -11.71 -5.90
C ALA A 291 6.49 -11.37 -6.66
N ALA A 292 6.74 -12.03 -7.79
CA ALA A 292 7.90 -11.77 -8.64
C ALA A 292 7.92 -10.34 -9.18
N ALA A 293 6.76 -9.80 -9.56
CA ALA A 293 6.66 -8.43 -10.07
C ALA A 293 7.08 -7.35 -9.06
N GLU A 294 7.03 -7.62 -7.76
CA GLU A 294 7.47 -6.65 -6.74
C GLU A 294 8.99 -6.50 -6.65
N SER A 295 9.76 -7.48 -7.16
CA SER A 295 11.23 -7.44 -7.12
C SER A 295 11.85 -6.62 -8.26
N SER A 296 11.06 -6.30 -9.29
CA SER A 296 11.50 -5.55 -10.48
C SER A 296 10.55 -4.38 -10.74
N LYS A 297 10.98 -3.17 -10.34
CA LYS A 297 10.23 -1.94 -10.60
C LYS A 297 11.00 -1.00 -11.53
N PRO A 298 10.32 -0.30 -12.44
CA PRO A 298 10.96 0.72 -13.25
C PRO A 298 11.47 1.87 -12.35
N PRO A 299 12.49 2.62 -12.80
CA PRO A 299 12.95 3.78 -12.07
C PRO A 299 11.82 4.82 -11.93
N PRO A 300 11.70 5.48 -10.77
CA PRO A 300 10.62 6.44 -10.54
C PRO A 300 10.81 7.70 -11.40
N VAL A 301 9.70 8.37 -11.70
CA VAL A 301 9.65 9.70 -12.33
C VAL A 301 8.84 10.68 -11.48
N LEU A 302 9.14 11.98 -11.59
CA LEU A 302 8.40 13.05 -10.95
C LEU A 302 7.59 13.82 -12.00
N LEU A 303 6.27 13.84 -11.86
CA LEU A 303 5.34 14.47 -12.79
C LEU A 303 4.60 15.61 -12.09
N LEU A 304 4.70 16.82 -12.63
CA LEU A 304 4.07 18.01 -12.07
C LEU A 304 2.85 18.38 -12.91
N CYS A 305 1.65 18.34 -12.34
CA CYS A 305 0.48 18.84 -13.04
C CYS A 305 0.60 20.36 -13.22
N HIS A 306 0.40 20.87 -14.43
CA HIS A 306 0.34 22.30 -14.70
C HIS A 306 -1.01 22.61 -15.33
N GLY A 307 -1.72 23.61 -14.81
CA GLY A 307 -3.01 24.00 -15.36
C GLY A 307 -3.89 24.73 -14.35
N PHE A 308 -4.84 25.48 -14.90
CA PHE A 308 -5.77 26.29 -14.13
C PHE A 308 -6.83 25.43 -13.41
N SER A 309 -7.47 26.04 -12.42
CA SER A 309 -8.68 25.44 -11.82
C SER A 309 -9.72 25.20 -12.90
N GLY A 310 -10.37 24.04 -12.89
CA GLY A 310 -11.31 23.63 -13.93
C GLY A 310 -10.68 23.01 -15.19
N SER A 311 -9.35 22.91 -15.28
CA SER A 311 -8.69 22.30 -16.46
C SER A 311 -8.80 20.78 -16.52
N GLY A 312 -9.51 20.12 -15.61
CA GLY A 312 -9.61 18.65 -15.57
C GLY A 312 -8.38 17.94 -15.02
N LYS A 313 -7.31 18.66 -14.66
CA LYS A 313 -6.05 18.14 -14.06
C LYS A 313 -6.24 17.02 -13.05
N SER A 314 -7.11 17.18 -12.06
CA SER A 314 -7.29 16.21 -10.98
C SER A 314 -7.95 14.90 -11.45
N VAL A 315 -8.90 14.99 -12.38
CA VAL A 315 -9.54 13.79 -12.97
C VAL A 315 -8.55 13.08 -13.89
N ALA A 316 -7.80 13.84 -14.68
CA ALA A 316 -6.83 13.33 -15.63
C ALA A 316 -5.62 12.68 -14.92
N SER A 317 -5.07 13.34 -13.90
CA SER A 317 -3.96 12.83 -13.10
C SER A 317 -4.32 11.58 -12.31
N GLN A 318 -5.57 11.48 -11.82
CA GLN A 318 -6.08 10.26 -11.19
C GLN A 318 -6.11 9.10 -12.19
N ALA A 319 -6.65 9.30 -13.39
CA ALA A 319 -6.70 8.26 -14.42
C ALA A 319 -5.29 7.81 -14.86
N LEU A 320 -4.33 8.74 -14.96
CA LEU A 320 -2.93 8.42 -15.22
C LEU A 320 -2.30 7.63 -14.06
N ALA A 321 -2.55 8.02 -12.81
CA ALA A 321 -2.06 7.31 -11.62
C ALA A 321 -2.56 5.85 -11.58
N GLU A 322 -3.82 5.64 -11.91
CA GLU A 322 -4.41 4.30 -12.02
C GLU A 322 -3.73 3.45 -13.09
N SER A 323 -3.46 4.03 -14.25
CA SER A 323 -2.91 3.32 -15.40
C SER A 323 -1.41 3.03 -15.25
N SER A 324 -0.68 3.93 -14.57
CA SER A 324 0.78 3.88 -14.46
C SER A 324 1.31 3.33 -13.13
N GLY A 325 0.49 3.31 -12.08
CA GLY A 325 0.92 2.96 -10.73
C GLY A 325 1.66 4.08 -9.99
N ALA A 326 1.71 5.29 -10.56
CA ALA A 326 2.21 6.46 -9.85
C ALA A 326 1.33 6.80 -8.63
N VAL A 327 1.96 7.36 -7.61
CA VAL A 327 1.30 7.88 -6.42
C VAL A 327 0.94 9.34 -6.67
N CYS A 328 -0.33 9.68 -6.49
CA CYS A 328 -0.84 11.05 -6.64
C CYS A 328 -0.82 11.77 -5.29
N LEU A 329 -0.20 12.96 -5.28
CA LEU A 329 -0.18 13.88 -4.13
C LEU A 329 -1.04 15.10 -4.47
N SER A 330 -2.20 15.22 -3.84
CA SER A 330 -3.12 16.34 -4.08
C SER A 330 -2.84 17.50 -3.12
N SER A 331 -2.58 18.67 -3.69
CA SER A 331 -2.42 19.90 -2.91
C SER A 331 -3.68 20.30 -2.13
N ASP A 332 -4.89 20.01 -2.66
CA ASP A 332 -6.15 20.35 -1.99
C ASP A 332 -6.41 19.42 -0.79
N VAL A 333 -6.08 18.12 -0.90
CA VAL A 333 -6.20 17.16 0.20
C VAL A 333 -5.20 17.47 1.30
N GLU A 334 -3.93 17.67 0.94
CA GLU A 334 -2.88 17.88 1.93
C GLU A 334 -3.01 19.23 2.63
N ARG A 335 -3.55 20.26 1.95
CA ARG A 335 -3.93 21.52 2.59
C ARG A 335 -4.93 21.28 3.72
N LYS A 336 -5.98 20.47 3.49
CA LYS A 336 -6.99 20.15 4.51
C LYS A 336 -6.44 19.30 5.65
N ARG A 337 -5.46 18.42 5.34
CA ARG A 337 -4.77 17.61 6.35
C ARG A 337 -3.93 18.46 7.30
N LEU A 338 -3.20 19.45 6.79
CA LEU A 338 -2.38 20.35 7.61
C LEU A 338 -3.23 21.13 8.64
N GLU A 339 -4.47 21.46 8.30
CA GLU A 339 -5.42 22.14 9.19
C GLU A 339 -6.14 21.20 10.17
N SER A 340 -5.76 19.91 10.23
CA SER A 340 -6.44 18.89 11.05
C SER A 340 -7.95 18.79 10.80
N THR A 341 -8.41 19.10 9.58
CA THR A 341 -9.84 19.10 9.27
C THR A 341 -10.35 17.66 9.09
N PRO A 342 -11.50 17.25 9.70
CA PRO A 342 -11.92 15.83 9.75
C PRO A 342 -12.24 15.18 8.40
N ALA A 343 -12.52 15.96 7.35
CA ALA A 343 -12.89 15.44 6.03
C ALA A 343 -12.22 16.23 4.89
N ALA A 344 -11.61 15.50 3.94
CA ALA A 344 -10.97 16.03 2.74
C ALA A 344 -11.94 16.81 1.81
N THR A 345 -13.25 16.70 2.01
CA THR A 345 -14.27 17.44 1.24
C THR A 345 -14.75 18.71 1.94
N THR A 346 -14.26 19.02 3.14
CA THR A 346 -14.62 20.27 3.84
C THR A 346 -13.97 21.44 3.13
N ARG A 347 -14.73 22.50 2.83
CA ARG A 347 -14.17 23.71 2.21
C ARG A 347 -13.42 24.54 3.24
N LEU A 348 -12.23 24.99 2.88
CA LEU A 348 -11.45 25.94 3.65
C LEU A 348 -11.81 27.37 3.28
N ASP A 349 -11.57 28.31 4.19
CA ASP A 349 -11.73 29.73 3.92
C ASP A 349 -10.53 30.34 3.15
N ALA A 350 -10.65 31.62 2.77
CA ALA A 350 -9.63 32.31 1.96
C ALA A 350 -8.26 32.45 2.64
N THR A 351 -8.16 32.36 3.97
CA THR A 351 -6.88 32.51 4.70
C THR A 351 -5.92 31.37 4.39
N HIS A 352 -6.48 30.19 4.08
CA HIS A 352 -5.75 28.99 3.68
C HIS A 352 -5.20 29.06 2.25
N TYR A 353 -5.55 30.10 1.49
CA TYR A 353 -5.12 30.31 0.11
C TYR A 353 -4.19 31.52 -0.07
N THR A 354 -3.74 32.10 1.05
CA THR A 354 -2.69 33.14 1.06
C THR A 354 -1.39 32.64 0.45
N GLN A 355 -0.51 33.57 0.05
CA GLN A 355 0.80 33.22 -0.52
C GLN A 355 1.65 32.36 0.45
N VAL A 356 1.61 32.70 1.74
CA VAL A 356 2.30 31.95 2.81
C VAL A 356 1.73 30.54 2.95
N ALA A 357 0.39 30.39 2.98
CA ALA A 357 -0.24 29.07 3.06
C ALA A 357 0.05 28.21 1.83
N ARG A 358 0.04 28.81 0.62
CA ARG A 358 0.46 28.13 -0.61
C ARG A 358 1.89 27.61 -0.48
N HIS A 359 2.84 28.43 -0.03
CA HIS A 359 4.22 27.99 0.17
C HIS A 359 4.36 26.84 1.15
N ALA A 360 3.67 26.89 2.28
CA ALA A 360 3.69 25.82 3.27
C ALA A 360 3.22 24.49 2.67
N VAL A 361 2.12 24.49 1.92
CA VAL A 361 1.60 23.30 1.24
C VAL A 361 2.59 22.76 0.21
N TYR A 362 3.21 23.63 -0.60
CA TYR A 362 4.20 23.18 -1.59
C TYR A 362 5.46 22.58 -0.94
N ASN A 363 5.95 23.16 0.16
CA ASN A 363 7.06 22.60 0.92
C ASN A 363 6.71 21.24 1.54
N HIS A 364 5.50 21.09 2.07
CA HIS A 364 4.99 19.80 2.55
C HIS A 364 4.92 18.75 1.42
N LEU A 365 4.42 19.13 0.24
CA LEU A 365 4.39 18.25 -0.94
C LEU A 365 5.79 17.84 -1.41
N ILE A 366 6.81 18.70 -1.30
CA ILE A 366 8.21 18.32 -1.57
C ILE A 366 8.67 17.21 -0.61
N GLY A 367 8.35 17.33 0.68
CA GLY A 367 8.69 16.31 1.68
C GLY A 367 8.00 14.97 1.40
N LEU A 368 6.71 15.00 1.04
CA LEU A 368 5.97 13.80 0.63
C LEU A 368 6.54 13.20 -0.66
N ALA A 369 6.75 14.01 -1.71
CA ALA A 369 7.30 13.56 -2.98
C ALA A 369 8.69 12.92 -2.79
N THR A 370 9.54 13.52 -1.94
CA THR A 370 10.83 12.94 -1.57
C THR A 370 10.68 11.54 -0.99
N SER A 371 9.79 11.38 0.00
CA SER A 371 9.55 10.09 0.66
C SER A 371 9.03 9.02 -0.31
N VAL A 372 8.13 9.41 -1.21
CA VAL A 372 7.53 8.49 -2.19
C VAL A 372 8.54 8.07 -3.26
N LEU A 373 9.32 9.02 -3.79
CA LEU A 373 10.38 8.75 -4.76
C LEU A 373 11.47 7.84 -4.16
N GLN A 374 11.87 8.07 -2.90
CA GLN A 374 12.83 7.22 -2.20
C GLN A 374 12.29 5.82 -1.91
N ALA A 375 10.98 5.67 -1.75
CA ALA A 375 10.32 4.36 -1.70
C ALA A 375 10.23 3.65 -3.06
N GLY A 376 10.74 4.27 -4.14
CA GLY A 376 10.79 3.70 -5.49
C GLY A 376 9.51 3.85 -6.31
N TYR A 377 8.62 4.77 -5.94
CA TYR A 377 7.38 5.04 -6.68
C TYR A 377 7.48 6.33 -7.47
N SER A 378 6.99 6.31 -8.71
CA SER A 378 6.73 7.53 -9.48
C SER A 378 5.67 8.39 -8.79
N VAL A 379 5.82 9.71 -8.87
CA VAL A 379 4.94 10.68 -8.19
C VAL A 379 4.27 11.57 -9.21
N ILE A 380 2.96 11.77 -9.06
CA ILE A 380 2.21 12.85 -9.70
C ILE A 380 1.85 13.87 -8.63
N VAL A 381 2.27 15.11 -8.79
CA VAL A 381 1.92 16.20 -7.87
C VAL A 381 0.75 16.99 -8.48
N ASP A 382 -0.45 16.73 -7.98
CA ASP A 382 -1.69 17.40 -8.40
C ASP A 382 -1.83 18.76 -7.69
N ALA A 383 -1.09 19.73 -8.21
CA ALA A 383 -1.23 21.16 -7.91
C ALA A 383 -1.34 21.95 -9.22
N THR A 384 -1.51 23.27 -9.16
CA THR A 384 -1.68 24.08 -10.39
C THR A 384 -0.36 24.49 -11.03
N PHE A 385 0.72 24.61 -10.23
CA PHE A 385 2.09 24.94 -10.66
C PHE A 385 2.21 26.19 -11.55
N LEU A 386 1.36 27.19 -11.29
CA LEU A 386 1.30 28.44 -12.08
C LEU A 386 2.45 29.42 -11.80
N GLU A 387 3.24 29.21 -10.74
CA GLU A 387 4.36 30.08 -10.37
C GLU A 387 5.68 29.32 -10.57
N ARG A 388 6.63 29.94 -11.25
CA ARG A 388 7.93 29.37 -11.61
C ARG A 388 8.71 28.89 -10.39
N ARG A 389 8.72 29.67 -9.30
CA ARG A 389 9.42 29.28 -8.06
C ARG A 389 9.00 27.91 -7.51
N HIS A 390 7.73 27.55 -7.68
CA HIS A 390 7.24 26.24 -7.26
C HIS A 390 7.68 25.15 -8.23
N ARG A 391 7.71 25.43 -9.53
CA ARG A 391 8.22 24.47 -10.53
C ARG A 391 9.71 24.23 -10.32
N ASP A 392 10.50 25.30 -10.22
CA ASP A 392 11.95 25.26 -9.97
C ASP A 392 12.28 24.40 -8.74
N ALA A 393 11.55 24.56 -7.63
CA ALA A 393 11.77 23.78 -6.41
C ALA A 393 11.61 22.25 -6.62
N PHE A 394 10.65 21.82 -7.46
CA PHE A 394 10.44 20.41 -7.79
C PHE A 394 11.40 19.91 -8.86
N PHE A 395 11.80 20.73 -9.83
CA PHE A 395 12.89 20.38 -10.75
C PHE A 395 14.20 20.16 -9.99
N SER A 396 14.54 21.04 -9.04
CA SER A 396 15.69 20.84 -8.16
C SER A 396 15.56 19.60 -7.27
N LEU A 397 14.34 19.20 -6.87
CA LEU A 397 14.12 17.92 -6.19
C LEU A 397 14.48 16.74 -7.10
N GLY A 398 14.01 16.76 -8.35
CA GLY A 398 14.36 15.76 -9.35
C GLY A 398 15.86 15.64 -9.56
N GLU A 399 16.55 16.77 -9.73
CA GLU A 399 18.01 16.81 -9.88
C GLU A 399 18.74 16.22 -8.66
N ARG A 400 18.35 16.62 -7.44
CA ARG A 400 18.95 16.08 -6.20
C ARG A 400 18.79 14.58 -6.04
N LEU A 401 17.66 14.02 -6.49
CA LEU A 401 17.36 12.59 -6.38
C LEU A 401 17.77 11.80 -7.62
N GLY A 402 18.28 12.45 -8.68
CA GLY A 402 18.57 11.79 -9.96
C GLY A 402 17.31 11.26 -10.68
N VAL A 403 16.16 11.87 -10.45
CA VAL A 403 14.85 11.44 -10.97
C VAL A 403 14.40 12.36 -12.12
N PRO A 404 14.02 11.81 -13.29
CA PRO A 404 13.45 12.61 -14.37
C PRO A 404 12.20 13.37 -13.90
N THR A 405 12.22 14.69 -14.11
CA THR A 405 11.08 15.56 -13.80
C THR A 405 10.45 16.08 -15.09
N ARG A 406 9.12 15.99 -15.19
CA ARG A 406 8.33 16.47 -16.34
C ARG A 406 7.10 17.22 -15.88
N VAL A 407 6.63 18.12 -16.74
CA VAL A 407 5.38 18.86 -16.54
C VAL A 407 4.27 18.22 -17.38
N LEU A 408 3.09 18.03 -16.79
CA LEU A 408 1.87 17.62 -17.46
C LEU A 408 0.96 18.85 -17.61
N ASN A 409 1.00 19.50 -18.77
CA ASN A 409 0.26 20.73 -19.02
C ASN A 409 -1.17 20.45 -19.52
N PHE A 410 -2.14 20.54 -18.62
CA PHE A 410 -3.56 20.36 -18.89
C PHE A 410 -4.20 21.70 -19.25
N HIS A 411 -4.75 21.79 -20.46
CA HIS A 411 -5.38 23.00 -20.96
C HIS A 411 -6.81 22.77 -21.44
N ALA A 412 -7.60 23.83 -21.39
CA ALA A 412 -8.94 23.96 -21.96
C ALA A 412 -9.24 25.46 -22.13
N ALA A 413 -10.20 25.80 -22.99
CA ALA A 413 -10.58 27.19 -23.23
C ALA A 413 -11.14 27.85 -21.94
N PRO A 414 -10.91 29.16 -21.70
CA PRO A 414 -11.31 29.82 -20.45
C PRO A 414 -12.79 29.73 -20.09
N ASN A 415 -13.67 29.76 -21.10
CA ASN A 415 -15.11 29.56 -20.92
C ASN A 415 -15.45 28.16 -20.38
N ILE A 416 -14.76 27.13 -20.86
CA ILE A 416 -14.91 25.74 -20.40
C ILE A 416 -14.43 25.61 -18.96
N LEU A 417 -13.31 26.24 -18.61
CA LEU A 417 -12.79 26.26 -17.23
C LEU A 417 -13.84 26.83 -16.26
N ALA A 418 -14.43 27.97 -16.61
CA ALA A 418 -15.46 28.63 -15.81
C ALA A 418 -16.72 27.76 -15.66
N GLU A 419 -17.21 27.17 -16.75
CA GLU A 419 -18.37 26.27 -16.74
C GLU A 419 -18.16 25.05 -15.82
N ARG A 420 -16.96 24.45 -15.89
CA ARG A 420 -16.58 23.30 -15.05
C ARG A 420 -16.54 23.67 -13.57
N ILE A 421 -16.00 24.85 -13.22
CA ILE A 421 -15.98 25.34 -11.84
C ILE A 421 -17.41 25.54 -11.32
N VAL A 422 -18.29 26.18 -12.09
CA VAL A 422 -19.69 26.41 -11.70
C VAL A 422 -20.43 25.08 -11.49
N THR A 423 -20.25 24.13 -12.41
CA THR A 423 -20.85 22.79 -12.30
C THR A 423 -20.35 22.06 -11.06
N ARG A 424 -19.04 22.13 -10.80
CA ARG A 424 -18.40 21.51 -9.63
C ARG A 424 -18.87 22.11 -8.31
N GLN A 425 -19.08 23.42 -8.24
CA GLN A 425 -19.57 24.07 -7.02
C GLN A 425 -20.93 23.56 -6.56
N ARG A 426 -21.76 23.07 -7.50
CA ARG A 426 -23.06 22.42 -7.20
C ARG A 426 -22.89 21.03 -6.60
N ASN A 427 -21.74 20.38 -6.76
CA ASN A 427 -21.41 19.07 -6.23
C ASN A 427 -20.65 19.15 -4.90
N ARG A 428 -21.32 18.87 -3.77
CA ARG A 428 -20.76 18.93 -2.39
C ARG A 428 -19.67 17.90 -2.05
N ARG A 429 -19.28 17.03 -2.99
CA ARG A 429 -18.31 15.93 -2.74
C ARG A 429 -16.92 16.17 -3.35
N ASP A 430 -16.70 17.32 -3.98
CA ASP A 430 -15.41 17.66 -4.56
C ASP A 430 -14.43 18.15 -3.47
N ALA A 431 -13.16 17.77 -3.60
CA ALA A 431 -12.10 18.15 -2.67
C ALA A 431 -11.54 19.56 -2.93
N SER A 432 -11.82 20.16 -4.08
CA SER A 432 -11.23 21.43 -4.47
C SER A 432 -12.09 22.64 -4.12
N ASP A 433 -11.48 23.66 -3.51
CA ASP A 433 -12.21 24.83 -3.01
C ASP A 433 -12.23 26.01 -4.00
N ALA A 434 -11.61 25.87 -5.17
CA ALA A 434 -11.53 26.94 -6.17
C ALA A 434 -12.90 27.34 -6.74
N ASP A 435 -13.10 28.65 -6.85
CA ASP A 435 -14.27 29.32 -7.43
C ASP A 435 -13.90 30.14 -8.67
N THR A 436 -14.87 30.85 -9.25
CA THR A 436 -14.65 31.69 -10.43
C THR A 436 -13.68 32.83 -10.16
N SER A 437 -13.67 33.40 -8.94
CA SER A 437 -12.72 34.44 -8.55
C SER A 437 -11.28 33.91 -8.50
N THR A 438 -11.11 32.66 -8.05
CA THR A 438 -9.84 31.93 -8.04
C THR A 438 -9.31 31.76 -9.47
N LEU A 439 -10.17 31.37 -10.41
CA LEU A 439 -9.79 31.23 -11.82
C LEU A 439 -9.36 32.57 -12.42
N SER A 440 -10.11 33.64 -12.19
CA SER A 440 -9.77 34.99 -12.69
C SER A 440 -8.40 35.45 -12.16
N LEU A 441 -8.13 35.26 -10.87
CA LEU A 441 -6.84 35.57 -10.29
C LEU A 441 -5.73 34.73 -10.91
N GLN A 442 -5.94 33.43 -11.06
CA GLN A 442 -4.96 32.53 -11.67
C GLN A 442 -4.62 32.93 -13.12
N LEU A 443 -5.62 33.28 -13.93
CA LEU A 443 -5.40 33.75 -15.31
C LEU A 443 -4.61 35.07 -15.36
N ALA A 444 -4.82 35.96 -14.39
CA ALA A 444 -4.14 37.24 -14.33
C ALA A 444 -2.68 37.14 -13.84
N THR A 445 -2.37 36.17 -12.98
CA THR A 445 -1.07 36.08 -12.29
C THR A 445 -0.22 34.87 -12.67
N ALA A 446 -0.66 34.02 -13.61
CA ALA A 446 0.10 32.84 -14.01
C ALA A 446 1.38 33.22 -14.74
N GLU A 447 2.49 32.60 -14.35
CA GLU A 447 3.77 32.74 -15.00
C GLU A 447 3.91 31.64 -16.07
N PRO A 448 4.10 31.99 -17.36
CA PRO A 448 4.16 31.03 -18.45
C PRO A 448 5.31 30.04 -18.27
N LEU A 449 5.18 28.87 -18.90
CA LEU A 449 6.29 27.93 -19.01
C LEU A 449 7.41 28.56 -19.85
N THR A 450 8.63 28.52 -19.33
CA THR A 450 9.83 28.93 -20.08
C THR A 450 10.11 27.96 -21.23
N SER A 451 10.98 28.33 -22.17
CA SER A 451 11.38 27.44 -23.27
C SER A 451 12.02 26.13 -22.76
N ALA A 452 12.81 26.21 -21.67
CA ALA A 452 13.41 25.04 -21.03
C ALA A 452 12.35 24.12 -20.40
N GLU A 453 11.36 24.69 -19.70
CA GLU A 453 10.26 23.91 -19.12
C GLU A 453 9.37 23.29 -20.22
N THR A 454 9.13 24.03 -21.30
CA THR A 454 8.33 23.56 -22.45
C THR A 454 8.96 22.32 -23.09
N ALA A 455 10.29 22.26 -23.18
CA ALA A 455 11.01 21.06 -23.66
C ALA A 455 10.84 19.83 -22.75
N GLN A 456 10.45 20.04 -21.48
CA GLN A 456 10.20 18.99 -20.47
C GLN A 456 8.70 18.78 -20.21
N THR A 457 7.83 19.26 -21.11
CA THR A 457 6.37 19.27 -20.92
C THR A 457 5.64 18.33 -21.88
N PHE A 458 4.69 17.57 -21.35
CA PHE A 458 3.66 16.88 -22.13
C PHE A 458 2.36 17.70 -22.06
N ALA A 459 1.83 18.11 -23.21
CA ALA A 459 0.61 18.91 -23.30
C ALA A 459 -0.62 18.03 -23.55
N PHE A 460 -1.69 18.26 -22.80
CA PHE A 460 -2.95 17.52 -22.91
C PHE A 460 -4.14 18.48 -23.03
N ASP A 461 -4.85 18.40 -24.16
CA ASP A 461 -6.16 19.03 -24.30
C ASP A 461 -7.18 18.20 -23.50
N THR A 462 -7.84 18.86 -22.56
CA THR A 462 -8.83 18.24 -21.68
C THR A 462 -10.26 18.50 -22.15
N ASN A 463 -10.46 19.18 -23.28
CA ASN A 463 -11.77 19.33 -23.92
C ASN A 463 -12.18 18.03 -24.66
N VAL A 464 -12.09 16.92 -23.95
CA VAL A 464 -12.44 15.58 -24.40
C VAL A 464 -13.40 14.94 -23.37
N PRO A 465 -14.18 13.91 -23.75
CA PRO A 465 -14.95 13.13 -22.79
C PRO A 465 -14.03 12.54 -21.72
N VAL A 466 -14.49 12.47 -20.46
CA VAL A 466 -13.68 11.94 -19.33
C VAL A 466 -13.20 10.52 -19.58
N GLN A 467 -13.99 9.72 -20.31
CA GLN A 467 -13.64 8.34 -20.69
C GLN A 467 -12.39 8.26 -21.58
N ALA A 468 -12.00 9.35 -22.25
CA ALA A 468 -10.76 9.37 -23.01
C ALA A 468 -9.52 9.16 -22.13
N PHE A 469 -9.59 9.56 -20.85
CA PHE A 469 -8.49 9.35 -19.90
C PHE A 469 -8.33 7.88 -19.49
N ASP A 470 -9.32 7.03 -19.77
CA ASP A 470 -9.26 5.59 -19.49
C ASP A 470 -8.44 4.84 -20.54
N ASP A 471 -8.16 5.47 -21.69
CA ASP A 471 -7.40 4.89 -22.79
C ASP A 471 -5.89 5.12 -22.59
N PRO A 472 -5.06 4.07 -22.49
CA PRO A 472 -3.60 4.20 -22.42
C PRO A 472 -2.99 5.00 -23.57
N ALA A 473 -3.63 5.04 -24.75
CA ALA A 473 -3.15 5.81 -25.90
C ALA A 473 -3.12 7.32 -25.62
N PHE A 474 -4.06 7.83 -24.81
CA PHE A 474 -4.06 9.22 -24.36
C PHE A 474 -2.78 9.56 -23.58
N TRP A 475 -2.23 8.59 -22.84
CA TRP A 475 -1.08 8.75 -21.96
C TRP A 475 0.24 8.29 -22.58
N LYS A 476 0.25 7.85 -23.84
CA LYS A 476 1.38 7.14 -24.46
C LYS A 476 2.75 7.82 -24.22
N PRO A 477 2.94 9.14 -24.43
CA PRO A 477 4.25 9.76 -24.21
C PRO A 477 4.75 9.65 -22.76
N VAL A 478 3.84 9.69 -21.80
CA VAL A 478 4.16 9.59 -20.37
C VAL A 478 4.44 8.13 -20.00
N LEU A 479 3.63 7.19 -20.48
CA LEU A 479 3.83 5.76 -20.23
C LEU A 479 5.12 5.24 -20.88
N ASP A 480 5.47 5.74 -22.07
CA ASP A 480 6.74 5.42 -22.74
C ASP A 480 7.92 5.92 -21.89
N LEU A 481 7.87 7.15 -21.33
CA LEU A 481 8.89 7.65 -20.39
C LEU A 481 8.99 6.78 -19.13
N MET A 482 7.86 6.37 -18.56
CA MET A 482 7.81 5.59 -17.32
C MET A 482 8.25 4.13 -17.48
N SER A 483 8.15 3.58 -18.70
CA SER A 483 8.57 2.23 -19.03
C SER A 483 10.01 2.15 -19.54
N SER A 484 10.56 3.27 -20.02
CA SER A 484 11.95 3.37 -20.44
C SER A 484 12.87 3.15 -19.24
N SER A 485 13.69 2.10 -19.25
CA SER A 485 14.84 2.06 -18.37
C SER A 485 15.70 3.26 -18.73
N VAL A 486 15.78 4.26 -17.86
CA VAL A 486 16.78 5.31 -18.04
C VAL A 486 18.12 4.60 -17.94
N ALA A 487 18.76 4.36 -19.09
CA ALA A 487 20.17 4.07 -19.16
C ALA A 487 20.88 5.34 -18.70
N GLY A 488 21.00 5.52 -17.38
CA GLY A 488 22.09 6.28 -16.80
C GLY A 488 23.40 5.61 -17.22
N PRO A 489 24.50 6.36 -17.36
CA PRO A 489 25.75 5.81 -17.87
C PRO A 489 26.15 4.58 -17.05
N ALA A 490 26.24 3.45 -17.73
CA ALA A 490 26.67 2.19 -17.15
C ALA A 490 28.10 2.32 -16.60
N SER A 491 28.27 1.83 -15.36
CA SER A 491 29.51 1.39 -14.74
C SER A 491 30.72 2.35 -14.73
N ALA A 492 30.87 3.07 -13.62
CA ALA A 492 32.12 3.09 -12.89
C ALA A 492 31.83 3.33 -11.40
N ALA A 493 32.53 2.60 -10.53
CA ALA A 493 32.47 2.63 -9.06
C ALA A 493 31.46 1.69 -8.36
N SER A 494 31.57 0.39 -8.64
CA SER A 494 31.81 -0.56 -7.55
C SER A 494 33.20 -0.26 -6.99
N ASP A 495 33.25 0.57 -5.96
CA ASP A 495 34.33 0.74 -4.98
C ASP A 495 34.18 2.14 -4.40
N ILE A 496 33.69 2.23 -3.16
CA ILE A 496 34.37 2.99 -2.12
C ILE A 496 33.82 2.50 -0.78
N CYS A 497 34.76 1.88 -0.09
CA CYS A 497 34.79 1.50 1.29
C CYS A 497 34.36 2.64 2.23
N ARG A 498 33.86 2.24 3.40
CA ARG A 498 33.91 3.03 4.65
C ARG A 498 35.16 3.92 4.68
N ILE A 499 35.04 5.17 5.10
CA ILE A 499 35.92 5.77 6.11
C ILE A 499 35.36 7.13 6.60
N ARG A 500 35.14 7.13 7.91
CA ARG A 500 35.27 8.17 8.93
C ARG A 500 35.45 9.64 8.51
N CYS A 501 34.67 10.48 9.20
CA CYS A 501 35.12 11.78 9.71
C CYS A 501 36.58 11.75 10.19
N LYS A 502 37.41 12.63 9.64
CA LYS A 502 38.31 13.48 10.43
C LYS A 502 38.70 14.69 9.60
N SER A 503 38.54 15.84 10.25
CA SER A 503 39.11 17.14 9.96
C SER A 503 40.58 17.06 9.53
N GLU A 504 40.99 17.93 8.61
CA GLU A 504 42.06 18.91 8.91
C GLU A 504 42.20 19.91 7.77
N ASN A 505 42.29 21.18 8.18
CA ASN A 505 42.52 22.33 7.34
C ASN A 505 43.85 22.93 7.82
N SER A 506 44.65 23.40 6.85
CA SER A 506 45.77 24.34 6.98
C SER A 506 47.21 23.80 7.22
N ARG A 507 47.94 23.88 6.10
CA ARG A 507 49.37 24.20 5.90
C ARG A 507 50.04 25.05 6.98
N TYR A 508 51.32 24.79 7.28
CA TYR A 508 52.50 25.62 6.93
C TYR A 508 53.82 25.02 7.48
N ALA A 509 54.90 25.08 6.67
CA ALA A 509 56.35 25.28 6.96
C ALA A 509 57.02 24.54 8.15
N ALA A 510 58.30 24.20 8.20
CA ALA A 510 59.47 24.13 7.32
C ALA A 510 60.60 23.54 8.21
N GLU A 511 61.68 23.09 7.57
CA GLU A 511 63.05 23.03 8.12
C GLU A 511 63.49 21.93 9.11
N GLN A 512 64.51 21.21 8.61
CA GLN A 512 65.84 20.97 9.20
C GLN A 512 66.13 19.70 10.01
N ASP A 513 67.20 19.05 9.53
CA ASP A 513 68.30 18.40 10.24
C ASP A 513 68.00 17.13 11.06
N SER A 514 68.41 15.95 10.61
CA SER A 514 69.76 15.38 10.52
C SER A 514 70.08 14.45 11.70
N HIS A 515 71.00 13.51 11.45
CA HIS A 515 71.56 12.52 12.38
C HIS A 515 70.87 11.14 12.55
N LEU A 516 71.26 10.24 11.63
CA LEU A 516 71.79 8.89 11.90
C LEU A 516 72.80 8.85 13.11
N PRO A 517 73.28 7.68 13.60
CA PRO A 517 72.78 6.29 13.56
C PRO A 517 73.09 5.45 14.84
N ARG A 518 72.95 4.10 14.73
CA ARG A 518 73.67 3.02 15.45
C ARG A 518 73.20 2.74 16.89
N SER A 519 73.21 1.52 17.43
CA SER A 519 73.63 0.18 16.99
C SER A 519 73.35 -0.80 18.13
N ALA A 520 73.19 -2.09 17.80
CA ALA A 520 73.61 -3.24 18.61
C ALA A 520 72.85 -3.47 19.94
N SER A 521 72.68 -4.69 20.46
CA SER A 521 72.89 -6.06 20.03
C SER A 521 72.44 -6.96 21.19
N ALA A 522 72.06 -8.19 20.84
CA ALA A 522 72.21 -9.40 21.63
C ALA A 522 71.32 -9.62 22.86
N GLY A 523 70.76 -10.84 22.93
CA GLY A 523 70.61 -11.50 24.22
C GLY A 523 69.46 -12.50 24.37
N ARG A 524 69.69 -13.74 23.90
CA ARG A 524 69.29 -15.01 24.56
C ARG A 524 67.80 -15.33 24.81
N GLN A 525 67.33 -16.29 23.99
CA GLN A 525 66.57 -17.52 24.32
C GLN A 525 66.79 -18.14 25.73
N PRO A 526 66.04 -19.19 26.18
CA PRO A 526 64.80 -19.83 25.66
C PRO A 526 63.81 -20.37 26.75
N ARG A 527 62.79 -21.14 26.31
CA ARG A 527 61.97 -22.17 27.04
C ARG A 527 60.89 -21.62 27.98
N SER A 528 59.70 -22.21 28.14
CA SER A 528 59.05 -23.42 27.60
C SER A 528 57.61 -23.49 28.16
N HIS A 529 56.75 -24.24 27.46
CA HIS A 529 55.60 -25.01 27.94
C HIS A 529 54.26 -24.32 28.28
N ASP A 530 53.29 -24.69 27.44
CA ASP A 530 52.05 -25.44 27.72
C ASP A 530 50.91 -24.84 28.57
N ASP A 531 49.78 -24.84 27.86
CA ASP A 531 48.49 -25.41 28.23
C ASP A 531 47.46 -24.66 29.08
N ALA A 532 46.28 -24.64 28.45
CA ALA A 532 44.94 -24.78 29.01
C ALA A 532 44.35 -23.61 29.82
N GLN A 533 43.35 -22.93 29.25
CA GLN A 533 41.95 -23.35 29.33
C GLN A 533 41.07 -22.63 28.30
#